data_AF-A0A960MVC4-F1
#
_entry.id   AF-A0A960MVC4-F1
#
_cell.length_a   1.000
_cell.length_b   1.000
_cell.length_c   1.000
_cell.angle_alpha   90.00
_cell.angle_beta   90.00
_cell.angle_gamma   90.00
#
_symmetry.space_group_name_H-M   'P 1'
#
loop_
_entity.id
_entity.type
_entity.pdbx_description
1 polymer ?
#
loop_
_entity_poly.entity_id
_entity_poly.type
_entity_poly.pdbx_seq_one_letter_code
_entity_poly.pdbx_strand_id
1 'polypeptide(L)'
;MISQKPILAAVLLGLGVSATNSQSQEAEPTVWDVKKLEVAPQFHWIDRGHPIQSLTYTGQPFQGHDTEVFAFYASPATLGDVSGEPAKKAFPGVVLIHGGGGTAFSEWVHLWAKRG
;
A
#
# COMPACT_ATOMS: atom_id res chain seq x y z
N MET A 1 -22.09 -55.05 -56.24
CA MET A 1 -22.55 -54.51 -54.93
C MET A 1 -21.80 -53.20 -54.69
N ILE A 2 -22.50 -52.08 -54.85
CA ILE A 2 -22.00 -50.71 -54.68
C ILE A 2 -22.57 -50.19 -53.35
N SER A 3 -21.86 -49.21 -52.75
CA SER A 3 -22.39 -48.24 -51.76
C SER A 3 -22.48 -48.73 -50.31
N GLN A 4 -22.04 -48.01 -49.27
CA GLN A 4 -21.54 -46.64 -49.10
C GLN A 4 -20.51 -46.59 -47.95
N LYS A 5 -19.60 -45.61 -47.97
CA LYS A 5 -18.82 -45.21 -46.78
C LYS A 5 -19.51 -44.02 -46.10
N PRO A 6 -19.64 -43.97 -44.76
CA PRO A 6 -20.24 -42.83 -44.10
C PRO A 6 -19.25 -41.65 -44.12
N ILE A 7 -19.72 -40.50 -44.60
CA ILE A 7 -19.02 -39.22 -44.47
C ILE A 7 -19.32 -38.70 -43.06
N LEU A 8 -18.30 -38.68 -42.18
CA LEU A 8 -18.39 -37.91 -40.95
C LEU A 8 -18.27 -36.42 -41.31
N ALA A 9 -19.37 -35.69 -41.17
CA ALA A 9 -19.36 -34.24 -41.13
C ALA A 9 -18.84 -33.79 -39.75
N ALA A 10 -17.61 -33.28 -39.70
CA ALA A 10 -17.10 -32.60 -38.52
C ALA A 10 -17.67 -31.18 -38.50
N VAL A 11 -18.68 -30.93 -37.66
CA VAL A 11 -19.15 -29.58 -37.35
C VAL A 11 -18.17 -28.97 -36.35
N LEU A 12 -17.28 -28.09 -36.84
CA LEU A 12 -16.44 -27.25 -35.99
C LEU A 12 -17.27 -26.06 -35.51
N LEU A 13 -17.82 -26.15 -34.30
CA LEU A 13 -18.32 -25.00 -33.55
C LEU A 13 -17.11 -24.16 -33.09
N GLY A 14 -16.78 -23.12 -33.86
CA GLY A 14 -15.84 -22.09 -33.43
C GLY A 14 -16.46 -21.24 -32.33
N LEU A 15 -16.13 -21.53 -31.07
CA LEU A 15 -16.33 -20.63 -29.94
C LEU A 15 -15.33 -19.46 -30.09
N GLY A 16 -15.81 -18.36 -30.66
CA GLY A 16 -15.06 -17.10 -30.67
C GLY A 16 -14.97 -16.53 -29.25
N VAL A 17 -13.84 -16.72 -28.59
CA VAL A 17 -13.50 -15.98 -27.37
C VAL A 17 -13.06 -14.60 -27.79
N SER A 18 -13.95 -13.61 -27.69
CA SER A 18 -13.55 -12.20 -27.80
C SER A 18 -12.78 -11.83 -26.54
N ALA A 19 -11.44 -11.81 -26.64
CA ALA A 19 -10.61 -11.18 -25.64
C ALA A 19 -10.95 -9.69 -25.60
N THR A 20 -11.58 -9.24 -24.51
CA THR A 20 -11.77 -7.81 -24.27
C THR A 20 -10.40 -7.23 -23.95
N ASN A 21 -9.79 -6.53 -24.90
CA ASN A 21 -8.63 -5.69 -24.62
C ASN A 21 -9.06 -4.61 -23.62
N SER A 22 -8.77 -4.81 -22.34
CA SER A 22 -8.82 -3.73 -21.35
C SER A 22 -7.64 -2.82 -21.63
N GLN A 23 -7.83 -1.83 -22.50
CA GLN A 23 -6.92 -0.70 -22.57
C GLN A 23 -7.07 0.07 -21.26
N SER A 24 -6.00 0.09 -20.47
CA SER A 24 -5.88 0.93 -19.28
C SER A 24 -6.11 2.38 -19.67
N GLN A 25 -7.24 2.91 -19.22
CA GLN A 25 -7.64 4.29 -19.41
C GLN A 25 -6.59 5.19 -18.75
N GLU A 26 -5.94 6.04 -19.54
CA GLU A 26 -4.92 6.96 -19.06
C GLU A 26 -5.58 7.95 -18.11
N ALA A 27 -5.08 8.01 -16.87
CA ALA A 27 -5.73 8.75 -15.79
C ALA A 27 -5.72 10.26 -16.09
N GLU A 28 -6.87 10.92 -15.88
CA GLU A 28 -7.00 12.38 -15.97
C GLU A 28 -5.92 13.09 -15.10
N PRO A 29 -5.39 14.24 -15.53
CA PRO A 29 -4.36 14.96 -14.79
C PRO A 29 -4.86 15.35 -13.40
N THR A 30 -4.24 14.81 -12.35
CA THR A 30 -4.57 15.17 -10.97
C THR A 30 -3.67 16.31 -10.48
N VAL A 31 -4.12 17.06 -9.47
CA VAL A 31 -3.29 18.07 -8.78
C VAL A 31 -2.09 17.46 -8.04
N TRP A 32 -2.05 16.12 -7.93
CA TRP A 32 -1.00 15.38 -7.27
C TRP A 32 -0.13 14.64 -8.29
N ASP A 33 1.18 14.76 -8.14
CA ASP A 33 2.12 13.85 -8.80
C ASP A 33 2.10 12.50 -8.06
N VAL A 34 1.20 11.61 -8.47
CA VAL A 34 1.00 10.30 -7.84
C VAL A 34 2.27 9.47 -7.88
N LYS A 35 3.05 9.58 -8.97
CA LYS A 35 4.32 8.83 -9.10
C LYS A 35 5.34 9.28 -8.08
N LYS A 36 5.38 10.57 -7.78
CA LYS A 36 6.21 11.10 -6.68
C LYS A 36 5.74 10.62 -5.31
N LEU A 37 4.43 10.47 -5.10
CA LEU A 37 3.85 10.01 -3.82
C LEU A 37 4.05 8.50 -3.56
N GLU A 38 4.29 7.70 -4.59
CA GLU A 38 4.64 6.27 -4.46
C GLU A 38 6.05 6.06 -3.86
N VAL A 39 6.89 7.10 -3.86
CA VAL A 39 8.27 7.02 -3.36
C VAL A 39 8.32 7.42 -1.88
N ALA A 40 8.90 6.56 -1.05
CA ALA A 40 9.09 6.86 0.36
C ALA A 40 10.00 8.10 0.55
N PRO A 41 9.60 9.09 1.36
CA PRO A 41 10.42 10.27 1.62
C PRO A 41 11.64 9.91 2.48
N GLN A 42 12.64 10.78 2.47
CA GLN A 42 13.73 10.72 3.44
C GLN A 42 13.18 10.95 4.85
N PHE A 43 13.71 10.23 5.83
CA PHE A 43 13.30 10.35 7.22
C PHE A 43 14.47 10.08 8.16
N HIS A 44 14.36 10.55 9.38
CA HIS A 44 15.29 10.20 10.45
C HIS A 44 14.53 9.96 11.75
N TRP A 45 15.12 9.10 12.59
CA TRP A 45 14.53 8.76 13.88
C TRP A 45 14.91 9.81 14.91
N ILE A 46 13.92 10.28 15.66
CA ILE A 46 14.10 11.14 16.83
C ILE A 46 14.33 10.26 18.07
N ASP A 47 13.51 9.22 18.24
CA ASP A 47 13.63 8.27 19.35
C ASP A 47 13.24 6.86 18.91
N ARG A 48 14.09 5.88 19.26
CA ARG A 48 13.89 4.44 19.04
C ARG A 48 14.04 3.60 20.30
N GLY A 49 14.29 4.22 21.45
CA GLY A 49 14.54 3.53 22.72
C GLY A 49 13.29 2.95 23.36
N HIS A 50 12.11 3.32 22.86
CA HIS A 50 10.82 2.97 23.46
C HIS A 50 9.93 2.18 22.49
N PRO A 51 8.93 1.44 22.99
CA PRO A 51 7.97 0.70 22.17
C PRO A 51 7.20 1.56 21.16
N ILE A 52 6.91 2.81 21.54
CA ILE A 52 6.41 3.84 20.64
C ILE A 52 7.61 4.71 20.25
N GLN A 53 7.92 4.73 18.96
CA GLN A 53 9.05 5.42 18.38
C GLN A 53 8.59 6.71 17.73
N SER A 54 9.50 7.64 17.51
CA SER A 54 9.22 8.89 16.82
C SER A 54 10.25 9.19 15.74
N LEU A 55 9.79 9.80 14.66
CA LEU A 55 10.61 10.17 13.51
C LEU A 55 10.10 11.49 12.92
N THR A 56 10.96 12.15 12.14
CA THR A 56 10.50 13.12 11.15
C THR A 56 10.83 12.64 9.75
N TYR A 57 10.01 13.05 8.79
CA TYR A 57 10.24 12.81 7.37
C TYR A 57 10.06 14.08 6.55
N THR A 58 10.69 14.13 5.38
CA THR A 58 10.62 15.28 4.47
C THR A 58 9.19 15.56 4.04
N GLY A 59 8.72 16.77 4.30
CA GLY A 59 7.40 17.28 3.92
C GLY A 59 7.39 17.97 2.56
N GLN A 60 6.24 18.52 2.18
CA GLN A 60 6.10 19.34 0.98
C GLN A 60 6.74 20.72 1.24
N PRO A 61 7.65 21.21 0.38
CA PRO A 61 8.23 22.54 0.54
C PRO A 61 7.19 23.66 0.66
N PHE A 62 7.30 24.49 1.68
CA PHE A 62 6.40 25.62 1.88
C PHE A 62 7.12 26.92 1.56
N GLN A 63 6.61 27.69 0.59
CA GLN A 63 7.20 28.96 0.15
C GLN A 63 8.69 28.87 -0.22
N GLY A 64 9.10 27.74 -0.82
CA GLY A 64 10.49 27.50 -1.23
C GLY A 64 11.40 27.02 -0.10
N HIS A 65 10.87 26.80 1.10
CA HIS A 65 11.60 26.24 2.23
C HIS A 65 11.26 24.76 2.42
N ASP A 66 12.27 23.96 2.70
CA ASP A 66 12.09 22.57 3.09
C ASP A 66 11.30 22.48 4.39
N THR A 67 10.46 21.45 4.51
CA THR A 67 9.66 21.19 5.70
C THR A 67 9.89 19.77 6.19
N GLU A 68 9.65 19.56 7.49
CA GLU A 68 9.65 18.24 8.11
C GLU A 68 8.29 17.96 8.74
N VAL A 69 7.87 16.70 8.70
CA VAL A 69 6.64 16.22 9.31
C VAL A 69 6.99 15.24 10.42
N PHE A 70 6.48 15.48 11.62
CA PHE A 70 6.64 14.58 12.77
C PHE A 70 5.62 13.44 12.75
N ALA A 71 6.06 12.23 13.12
CA ALA A 71 5.17 11.09 13.28
C ALA A 71 5.59 10.19 14.46
N PHE A 72 4.59 9.56 15.08
CA PHE A 72 4.77 8.41 15.96
C PHE A 72 4.62 7.10 15.18
N TYR A 73 5.41 6.10 15.54
CA TYR A 73 5.40 4.78 14.95
C TYR A 73 5.41 3.70 16.04
N ALA A 74 4.56 2.68 15.87
CA ALA A 74 4.66 1.43 16.61
C ALA A 74 4.13 0.29 15.73
N SER A 75 4.53 -0.93 16.07
CA SER A 75 4.00 -2.15 15.50
C SER A 75 3.90 -3.19 16.62
N PRO A 76 3.17 -4.31 16.41
CA PRO A 76 3.18 -5.41 17.38
C PRO A 76 4.61 -5.85 17.76
N ALA A 77 5.55 -5.76 16.82
CA ALA A 77 6.97 -6.04 17.05
C ALA A 77 7.64 -5.03 17.99
N THR A 78 7.40 -3.72 17.82
CA THR A 78 7.99 -2.72 18.73
C THR A 78 7.38 -2.77 20.13
N LEU A 79 6.15 -3.28 20.27
CA LEU A 79 5.51 -3.54 21.56
C LEU A 79 6.01 -4.81 22.28
N GLY A 80 6.69 -5.71 21.56
CA GLY A 80 7.13 -7.00 22.11
C GLY A 80 6.05 -8.09 22.10
N ASP A 81 4.94 -7.88 21.39
CA ASP A 81 3.78 -8.79 21.33
C ASP A 81 3.95 -9.92 20.30
N VAL A 82 5.14 -10.08 19.72
CA VAL A 82 5.43 -11.04 18.65
C VAL A 82 6.49 -12.02 19.12
N SER A 83 6.16 -13.31 19.17
CA SER A 83 7.12 -14.39 19.36
C SER A 83 7.82 -14.74 18.05
N GLY A 84 9.16 -14.80 18.06
CA GLY A 84 9.99 -15.11 16.89
C GLY A 84 10.67 -13.88 16.27
N GLU A 85 11.38 -14.06 15.16
CA GLU A 85 12.10 -13.00 14.44
C GLU A 85 11.13 -11.88 13.99
N PRO A 86 11.13 -10.69 14.63
CA PRO A 86 10.12 -9.65 14.36
C PRO A 86 10.17 -9.13 12.92
N ALA A 87 11.35 -9.20 12.30
CA ALA A 87 11.59 -8.78 10.93
C ALA A 87 10.88 -9.64 9.86
N LYS A 88 10.31 -10.80 10.22
CA LYS A 88 9.69 -11.73 9.25
C LYS A 88 8.17 -11.72 9.25
N LYS A 89 7.52 -11.01 10.19
CA LYS A 89 6.06 -10.97 10.28
C LYS A 89 5.54 -9.68 9.67
N ALA A 90 4.69 -9.81 8.66
CA ALA A 90 3.99 -8.68 8.04
C ALA A 90 2.73 -8.32 8.85
N PHE A 91 2.48 -7.03 9.00
CA PHE A 91 1.28 -6.48 9.63
C PHE A 91 0.60 -5.50 8.67
N PRO A 92 -0.73 -5.32 8.73
CA PRO A 92 -1.37 -4.25 8.00
C PRO A 92 -0.84 -2.88 8.46
N GLY A 93 -0.62 -1.98 7.52
CA GLY A 93 -0.27 -0.59 7.83
C GLY A 93 -1.53 0.22 8.16
N VAL A 94 -1.53 0.92 9.29
CA VAL A 94 -2.60 1.85 9.67
C VAL A 94 -2.01 3.27 9.74
N VAL A 95 -2.59 4.19 8.97
CA VAL A 95 -2.20 5.60 8.97
C VAL A 95 -3.21 6.41 9.76
N LEU A 96 -2.73 7.17 10.74
CA LEU A 96 -3.55 7.95 11.66
C LEU A 96 -3.25 9.43 11.45
N ILE A 97 -4.24 10.17 10.93
CA ILE A 97 -4.12 11.59 10.63
C ILE A 97 -5.05 12.35 11.57
N HIS A 98 -4.52 13.37 12.25
CA HIS A 98 -5.31 14.27 13.08
C HIS A 98 -5.76 15.51 12.29
N GLY A 99 -6.82 16.17 12.75
CA GLY A 99 -7.23 17.48 12.22
C GLY A 99 -6.32 18.62 12.72
N GLY A 100 -6.41 19.80 12.10
CA GLY A 100 -5.50 20.93 12.35
C GLY A 100 -5.48 21.52 13.77
N GLY A 101 -6.38 21.11 14.66
CA GLY A 101 -6.43 21.58 16.06
C GLY A 101 -5.61 20.76 17.06
N GLY A 102 -4.84 19.77 16.61
CA GLY A 102 -4.09 18.85 17.48
C GLY A 102 -2.66 18.59 17.02
N THR A 103 -2.04 17.59 17.63
CA THR A 103 -0.71 17.06 17.29
C THR A 103 -0.81 15.56 17.00
N ALA A 104 0.28 14.92 16.59
CA ALA A 104 0.33 13.46 16.58
C ALA A 104 0.05 12.90 18.00
N PHE A 105 -0.79 11.86 18.10
CA PHE A 105 -1.19 11.22 19.36
C PHE A 105 -0.59 9.83 19.46
N SER A 106 0.31 9.61 20.42
CA SER A 106 1.02 8.32 20.59
C SER A 106 0.09 7.21 21.06
N GLU A 107 -0.96 7.55 21.81
CA GLU A 107 -1.95 6.62 22.34
C GLU A 107 -2.71 5.89 21.23
N TRP A 108 -3.01 6.58 20.12
CA TRP A 108 -3.71 5.96 18.99
C TRP A 108 -2.80 4.97 18.27
N VAL A 109 -1.53 5.32 18.09
CA VAL A 109 -0.51 4.45 17.49
C VAL A 109 -0.33 3.18 18.34
N HIS A 110 -0.24 3.33 19.67
CA HIS A 110 -0.17 2.20 20.59
C HIS A 110 -1.40 1.30 20.51
N LEU A 111 -2.60 1.89 20.53
CA LEU A 111 -3.86 1.15 20.50
C LEU A 111 -4.00 0.30 19.23
N TRP A 112 -3.59 0.82 18.07
CA TRP A 112 -3.61 0.05 16.83
C TRP A 112 -2.52 -1.02 16.79
N ALA A 113 -1.29 -0.69 17.18
CA ALA A 113 -0.19 -1.66 17.24
C ALA A 113 -0.50 -2.83 18.19
N LYS A 114 -1.23 -2.59 19.29
CA LYS A 114 -1.65 -3.64 20.23
C LYS A 114 -2.71 -4.60 19.67
N ARG A 115 -3.48 -4.17 18.66
CA ARG A 115 -4.56 -5.00 18.08
C ARG A 115 -4.06 -6.09 17.14
N GLY A 116 -2.84 -5.95 16.59
CA GLY A 116 -2.25 -6.90 15.65
C GLY A 116 -2.60 -6.58 14.21
#